data_AF-M1DLZ8-F1
#
_entry.id   AF-M1DLZ8-F1
#
_cell.length_a   1.000
_cell.length_b   1.000
_cell.length_c   1.000
_cell.angle_alpha   90.00
_cell.angle_beta   90.00
_cell.angle_gamma   90.00
#
_symmetry.space_group_name_H-M   'P 1'
#
loop_
_entity.id
_entity.type
_entity.pdbx_description
1 polymer ?
#
loop_
_entity_poly.entity_id
_entity_poly.type
_entity_poly.pdbx_seq_one_letter_code
_entity_poly.pdbx_strand_id
1 'polypeptide(L)'
;YQVVQSTEFIYSVYKCGRRCIVCLERKIYNCGRFQLDEIPCAHAFTILKKQNIIDIYPYCSNYYKPAALANTYEVLMVPMPDKEDWSALEFVLEEIILPPRYKRLAGRPRKSRKKNPDEKINTHTNCCGQEGHNRRTCTFFLKED
;
A
#
# COMPACT_ATOMS: atom_id res chain seq x y z
N TYR A 1 15.57 2.37 13.31
CA TYR A 1 15.34 0.93 13.12
C TYR A 1 16.56 0.21 13.62
N GLN A 2 16.41 -0.82 14.44
CA GLN A 2 17.51 -1.72 14.79
C GLN A 2 17.40 -2.95 13.89
N VAL A 3 18.47 -3.30 13.20
CA VAL A 3 18.50 -4.44 12.27
C VAL A 3 19.43 -5.50 12.83
N VAL A 4 18.89 -6.69 13.07
CA VAL A 4 19.63 -7.88 13.48
C VAL A 4 19.56 -8.88 12.34
N GLN A 5 20.72 -9.36 11.89
CA GLN A 5 20.81 -10.40 10.88
C GLN A 5 20.70 -11.77 11.55
N SER A 6 19.77 -12.61 11.10
CA SER A 6 19.58 -13.97 11.61
C SER A 6 20.28 -15.00 10.72
N THR A 7 20.19 -14.82 9.39
CA THR A 7 20.90 -15.61 8.38
C THR A 7 21.40 -14.70 7.26
N GLU A 8 22.00 -15.24 6.20
CA GLU A 8 22.44 -14.45 5.04
C GLU A 8 21.31 -13.60 4.44
N PHE A 9 20.08 -14.14 4.36
CA PHE A 9 18.95 -13.47 3.69
C PHE A 9 17.81 -13.07 4.63
N ILE A 10 17.84 -13.47 5.91
CA ILE A 10 16.77 -13.22 6.88
C ILE A 10 17.22 -12.21 7.94
N TYR A 11 16.39 -11.18 8.11
CA TYR A 11 16.64 -10.07 9.02
C TYR A 11 15.44 -9.80 9.92
N SER A 12 15.75 -9.47 11.17
CA SER A 12 14.78 -8.93 12.13
C SER A 12 14.99 -7.43 12.28
N VAL A 13 13.96 -6.65 11.95
CA VAL A 13 13.97 -5.19 12.04
C VAL A 13 13.03 -4.74 13.15
N TYR A 14 13.58 -4.06 14.15
CA TYR A 14 12.84 -3.55 15.30
C TYR A 14 12.57 -2.05 15.15
N LYS A 15 11.31 -1.66 15.37
CA LYS A 15 10.87 -0.26 15.42
C LYS A 15 9.70 -0.10 16.39
N CYS A 16 9.85 0.79 17.38
CA CYS A 16 8.79 1.15 18.33
C CYS A 16 8.10 -0.08 18.96
N GLY A 17 8.88 -1.04 19.49
CA GLY A 17 8.36 -2.26 20.10
C GLY A 17 7.75 -3.28 19.13
N ARG A 18 7.85 -3.08 17.81
CA ARG A 18 7.40 -4.04 16.81
C ARG A 18 8.58 -4.68 16.08
N ARG A 19 8.48 -5.99 15.85
CA ARG A 19 9.46 -6.79 15.08
C ARG A 19 8.91 -7.11 13.70
N CYS A 20 9.66 -6.74 12.66
CA CYS A 20 9.41 -7.12 11.28
C CYS A 20 10.47 -8.14 10.84
N ILE A 21 10.05 -9.30 10.36
CA ILE A 21 10.93 -10.32 9.78
C ILE A 21 10.89 -10.16 8.26
N VAL A 22 12.08 -10.02 7.68
CA VAL A 22 12.29 -9.75 6.25
C VAL A 22 13.21 -10.82 5.69
N CYS A 23 12.70 -11.62 4.74
CA CYS A 23 13.51 -12.49 3.88
C CYS A 23 13.72 -11.79 2.53
N LEU A 24 14.92 -11.30 2.26
CA LEU A 24 15.22 -10.55 1.02
C LEU A 24 15.21 -11.44 -0.22
N GLU A 25 15.75 -12.66 -0.12
CA GLU A 25 15.84 -13.63 -1.23
C GLU A 25 14.46 -14.00 -1.78
N ARG A 26 13.55 -14.42 -0.89
CA ARG A 26 12.18 -14.83 -1.26
C ARG A 26 11.19 -13.67 -1.33
N LYS A 27 11.61 -12.46 -0.94
CA LYS A 27 10.77 -11.25 -0.82
C LYS A 27 9.55 -11.47 0.09
N ILE A 28 9.72 -12.25 1.16
CA ILE A 28 8.66 -12.57 2.14
C ILE A 28 8.84 -11.70 3.38
N TYR A 29 7.90 -10.79 3.64
CA TYR A 29 7.95 -9.87 4.77
C TYR A 29 6.72 -10.04 5.66
N ASN A 30 6.91 -10.26 6.96
CA ASN A 30 5.77 -10.48 7.87
C ASN A 30 4.85 -9.25 8.04
N CYS A 31 5.31 -8.05 7.64
CA CYS A 31 4.48 -6.85 7.61
C CYS A 31 3.46 -6.84 6.45
N GLY A 32 3.50 -7.83 5.56
CA GLY A 32 2.57 -8.02 4.43
C GLY A 32 2.71 -6.99 3.31
N ARG A 33 3.51 -5.94 3.49
CA ARG A 33 3.61 -4.83 2.54
C ARG A 33 4.15 -5.25 1.19
N PHE A 34 5.11 -6.15 1.13
CA PHE A 34 5.62 -6.63 -0.16
C PHE A 34 4.62 -7.53 -0.88
N GLN A 35 3.85 -8.32 -0.14
CA GLN A 35 2.82 -9.19 -0.71
C GLN A 35 1.67 -8.38 -1.35
N LEU A 36 1.50 -7.12 -0.93
CA LEU A 36 0.48 -6.22 -1.45
C LEU A 36 1.04 -5.27 -2.51
N ASP A 37 2.11 -4.57 -2.15
CA ASP A 37 2.67 -3.47 -2.93
C ASP A 37 3.76 -3.95 -3.89
N GLU A 38 4.26 -5.19 -3.75
CA GLU A 38 5.35 -5.76 -4.58
C GLU A 38 6.64 -4.91 -4.62
N ILE A 39 6.78 -4.00 -3.65
CA ILE A 39 7.87 -3.05 -3.46
C ILE A 39 8.45 -3.23 -2.05
N PRO A 40 9.78 -3.11 -1.87
CA PRO A 40 10.41 -3.13 -0.56
C PRO A 40 9.73 -2.17 0.43
N CYS A 41 9.31 -2.69 1.59
CA CYS A 41 8.77 -1.85 2.65
C CYS A 41 9.88 -1.06 3.36
N ALA A 42 9.52 -0.09 4.20
CA ALA A 42 10.49 0.69 4.96
C ALA A 42 11.46 -0.16 5.81
N HIS A 43 11.04 -1.35 6.26
CA HIS A 43 11.93 -2.29 6.97
C HIS A 43 12.97 -2.89 6.03
N ALA A 44 12.56 -3.38 4.86
CA ALA A 44 13.48 -3.91 3.84
C ALA A 44 14.47 -2.83 3.40
N PHE A 45 14.01 -1.61 3.13
CA PHE A 45 14.87 -0.47 2.82
C PHE A 45 15.95 -0.21 3.87
N THR A 46 15.61 -0.37 5.16
CA THR A 46 16.61 -0.16 6.22
C THR A 46 17.69 -1.23 6.25
N ILE A 47 17.36 -2.46 5.84
CA ILE A 47 18.34 -3.55 5.70
C ILE A 47 19.25 -3.28 4.50
N LEU A 48 18.66 -2.99 3.33
CA LEU A 48 19.40 -2.71 2.10
C LEU A 48 20.39 -1.55 2.30
N LYS A 49 19.94 -0.47 2.96
CA LYS A 49 20.80 0.66 3.32
C LYS A 49 21.94 0.25 4.26
N LYS A 50 21.67 -0.62 5.25
CA LYS A 50 22.70 -1.11 6.19
C LYS A 50 23.73 -2.00 5.49
N GLN A 51 23.34 -2.71 4.44
CA GLN A 51 24.23 -3.52 3.60
C GLN A 51 24.95 -2.71 2.52
N ASN A 52 24.79 -1.38 2.48
CA ASN A 52 25.32 -0.51 1.43
C ASN A 52 24.87 -0.91 0.01
N ILE A 53 23.69 -1.50 -0.12
CA ILE A 53 23.08 -1.81 -1.41
C ILE A 53 22.48 -0.52 -1.99
N ILE A 54 23.07 -0.06 -3.09
CA ILE A 54 22.62 1.14 -3.81
C ILE A 54 21.49 0.81 -4.78
N ASP A 55 21.64 -0.30 -5.52
CA ASP A 55 20.62 -0.74 -6.47
C ASP A 55 19.51 -1.54 -5.76
N ILE A 56 18.35 -0.89 -5.61
CA ILE A 56 17.18 -1.47 -4.95
C ILE A 56 16.27 -2.22 -5.96
N TYR A 57 16.40 -1.96 -7.26
CA TYR A 57 15.51 -2.53 -8.28
C TYR A 57 15.43 -4.06 -8.27
N PRO A 58 16.52 -4.83 -8.02
CA PRO A 58 16.44 -6.29 -7.89
C PRO A 58 15.50 -6.79 -6.78
N TYR A 59 15.26 -5.96 -5.77
CA TYR A 59 14.40 -6.27 -4.62
C TYR A 59 12.93 -5.91 -4.84
N CYS A 60 12.59 -5.19 -5.92
CA CYS A 60 11.22 -4.99 -6.37
C CYS A 60 10.71 -6.19 -7.18
N SER A 61 9.40 -6.32 -7.35
CA SER A 61 8.82 -7.28 -8.29
C SER A 61 9.16 -6.96 -9.74
N ASN A 62 9.08 -7.99 -10.60
CA ASN A 62 9.19 -7.83 -12.04
C ASN A 62 8.08 -6.94 -12.62
N TYR A 63 6.93 -6.82 -11.93
CA TYR A 63 5.83 -5.95 -12.32
C TYR A 63 6.27 -4.49 -12.59
N TYR A 64 7.27 -4.01 -11.84
CA TYR A 64 7.78 -2.64 -11.95
C TYR A 64 8.92 -2.47 -12.95
N LYS A 65 9.26 -3.51 -13.72
CA LYS A 65 10.32 -3.42 -14.73
C LYS A 65 9.78 -2.81 -16.03
N PRO A 66 10.61 -2.04 -16.78
CA PRO A 66 10.22 -1.49 -18.08
C PRO A 66 9.69 -2.56 -19.05
N ALA A 67 10.24 -3.77 -19.00
CA ALA A 67 9.76 -4.89 -19.82
C ALA A 67 8.31 -5.29 -19.50
N ALA A 68 7.92 -5.30 -18.22
CA ALA A 68 6.54 -5.60 -17.83
C ALA A 68 5.58 -4.49 -18.31
N LEU A 69 6.01 -3.23 -18.24
CA LEU A 69 5.26 -2.11 -18.80
C LEU A 69 5.09 -2.26 -20.31
N ALA A 70 6.18 -2.50 -21.05
CA ALA A 70 6.14 -2.70 -22.50
C ALA A 70 5.19 -3.84 -22.89
N ASN A 71 5.29 -4.99 -22.20
CA ASN A 71 4.41 -6.14 -22.43
C ASN A 71 2.94 -5.82 -22.14
N THR A 72 2.65 -4.99 -21.14
CA THR A 72 1.27 -4.59 -20.80
C THR A 72 0.62 -3.78 -21.94
N TYR A 73 1.42 -3.00 -22.67
CA TYR A 73 0.98 -2.16 -23.79
C TYR A 73 1.40 -2.72 -25.15
N GLU A 74 1.80 -3.98 -25.23
CA GLU A 74 2.18 -4.64 -26.49
C GLU A 74 0.98 -4.74 -27.45
N VAL A 75 -0.22 -4.92 -26.88
CA VAL A 75 -1.46 -4.95 -27.64
C VAL A 75 -1.83 -3.52 -28.06
N LEU A 76 -2.08 -3.35 -29.36
CA LEU A 76 -2.53 -2.09 -29.94
C LEU A 76 -3.84 -1.65 -29.25
N MET A 77 -3.80 -0.51 -28.56
CA MET A 77 -5.01 0.17 -28.11
C MET A 77 -5.66 0.84 -29.32
N VAL A 78 -6.64 0.17 -29.92
CA VAL A 78 -7.47 0.77 -30.97
C VAL A 78 -8.32 1.87 -30.31
N PRO A 79 -8.23 3.14 -30.77
CA PRO A 79 -9.08 4.19 -30.24
C PRO A 79 -10.55 3.83 -30.49
N MET A 80 -11.43 4.29 -29.62
CA MET A 80 -12.87 4.16 -29.88
C MET A 80 -13.17 4.86 -31.21
N PRO A 81 -13.85 4.19 -32.17
CA PRO A 81 -14.26 4.84 -33.41
C PRO A 81 -15.18 6.03 -33.12
N ASP A 82 -15.30 6.96 -34.07
CA ASP A 82 -16.23 8.07 -33.95
C ASP A 82 -17.67 7.54 -33.90
N LYS A 83 -18.58 8.30 -33.28
CA LYS A 83 -19.98 7.88 -33.13
C LYS A 83 -20.64 7.54 -34.48
N GLU A 84 -20.22 8.22 -35.54
CA GLU A 84 -20.70 8.00 -36.91
C GLU A 84 -20.29 6.63 -37.48
N ASP A 85 -19.18 6.07 -36.98
CA ASP A 85 -18.63 4.78 -37.40
C ASP A 85 -19.12 3.60 -36.54
N TRP A 86 -19.98 3.85 -35.54
CA TRP A 86 -20.49 2.81 -34.66
C TRP A 86 -21.50 1.93 -35.38
N SER A 87 -21.10 0.72 -35.73
CA SER A 87 -22.03 -0.33 -36.17
C SER A 87 -22.58 -1.08 -34.96
N ALA A 88 -23.74 -0.64 -34.48
CA ALA A 88 -24.52 -1.38 -33.47
C ALA A 88 -25.44 -2.40 -34.16
N LEU A 89 -25.56 -3.59 -33.57
CA LEU A 89 -26.54 -4.59 -34.02
C LEU A 89 -27.95 -4.09 -33.67
N GLU A 90 -28.94 -4.41 -34.52
CA GLU A 90 -30.34 -3.95 -34.38
C GLU A 90 -30.89 -4.16 -32.96
N PHE A 91 -30.64 -5.34 -32.37
CA PHE A 91 -31.11 -5.67 -31.03
C PHE A 91 -30.48 -4.82 -29.91
N VAL A 92 -29.31 -4.23 -30.11
CA VAL A 92 -28.65 -3.31 -29.16
C VAL A 92 -29.30 -1.94 -29.24
N LEU A 93 -29.67 -1.50 -30.45
CA LEU A 93 -30.38 -0.23 -30.66
C LEU A 93 -31.81 -0.28 -30.11
N GLU A 94 -32.44 -1.45 -30.16
CA GLU A 94 -33.77 -1.70 -29.62
C GLU A 94 -33.76 -1.95 -28.09
N GLU A 95 -32.58 -2.15 -27.48
CA GLU A 95 -32.49 -2.45 -26.05
C GLU A 95 -32.83 -1.22 -25.19
N ILE A 96 -33.94 -1.31 -24.46
CA ILE A 96 -34.35 -0.28 -23.50
C ILE A 96 -33.63 -0.53 -22.16
N ILE A 97 -32.56 0.23 -21.92
CA ILE A 97 -31.83 0.21 -20.65
C ILE A 97 -32.64 0.96 -19.59
N LEU A 98 -33.30 0.22 -18.70
CA LEU A 98 -34.01 0.80 -17.55
C LEU A 98 -33.02 1.20 -16.45
N PRO A 99 -33.31 2.27 -15.69
CA PRO A 99 -32.49 2.63 -14.54
C PRO A 99 -32.43 1.46 -13.54
N PRO A 100 -31.31 1.29 -12.82
CA PRO A 100 -31.21 0.24 -11.83
C PRO A 100 -32.35 0.34 -10.82
N ARG A 101 -33.01 -0.78 -10.54
CA ARG A 101 -34.15 -0.82 -9.60
C ARG A 101 -33.77 -0.45 -8.16
N TYR A 102 -32.47 -0.43 -7.84
CA TYR A 102 -31.99 -0.09 -6.51
C TYR A 102 -31.87 1.43 -6.34
N LYS A 103 -32.46 1.96 -5.26
CA LYS A 103 -32.07 3.26 -4.72
C LYS A 103 -30.90 3.02 -3.77
N ARG A 104 -29.84 3.84 -3.85
CA ARG A 104 -28.82 3.87 -2.79
C ARG A 104 -29.53 4.15 -1.48
N LEU A 105 -29.47 3.22 -0.54
CA LEU A 105 -29.95 3.45 0.82
C LEU A 105 -29.21 4.67 1.40
N ALA A 106 -29.90 5.44 2.24
CA ALA A 106 -29.24 6.45 3.05
C ALA A 106 -28.07 5.76 3.78
N GLY A 107 -26.85 6.24 3.54
CA GLY A 107 -25.67 5.68 4.16
C GLY A 107 -25.78 5.70 5.67
N ARG A 108 -24.99 4.87 6.36
CA ARG A 108 -24.95 4.86 7.82
C ARG A 108 -24.79 6.30 8.36
N PRO A 109 -25.68 6.77 9.25
CA PRO A 109 -25.51 8.05 9.91
C PRO A 109 -24.11 8.12 10.52
N ARG A 110 -23.45 9.27 10.38
CA ARG A 110 -22.10 9.43 10.91
C ARG A 110 -22.14 9.27 12.43
N LYS A 111 -21.24 8.45 12.96
CA LYS A 111 -21.06 8.30 14.41
C LYS A 111 -20.62 9.60 15.10
N SER A 112 -20.02 10.52 14.35
CA SER A 112 -19.52 11.78 14.89
C SER A 112 -19.71 12.93 13.90
N ARG A 113 -19.89 14.13 14.47
CA ARG A 113 -19.98 15.40 13.75
C ARG A 113 -18.66 15.67 13.01
N LYS A 114 -18.75 16.30 11.83
CA LYS A 114 -17.57 16.94 11.22
C LYS A 114 -17.15 18.13 12.07
N LYS A 115 -15.95 18.04 12.65
CA LYS A 115 -15.34 19.17 13.35
C LYS A 115 -15.01 20.30 12.36
N ASN A 116 -15.15 21.54 12.81
CA ASN A 116 -14.71 22.71 12.04
C ASN A 116 -13.18 22.80 12.02
N PRO A 117 -12.57 23.53 11.07
CA PRO A 117 -11.12 23.65 10.95
C PRO A 117 -10.44 24.17 12.23
N ASP A 118 -11.14 25.04 12.97
CA ASP A 118 -10.62 25.66 14.20
C ASP A 118 -10.69 24.75 15.43
N GLU A 119 -11.35 23.59 15.33
CA GLU A 119 -11.46 22.64 16.43
C GLU A 119 -10.20 21.78 16.56
N LYS A 120 -9.54 21.88 17.70
CA LYS A 120 -8.32 21.10 18.01
C LYS A 120 -8.59 19.59 17.92
N ILE A 121 -7.75 18.90 17.14
CA ILE A 121 -7.72 17.44 17.04
C ILE A 121 -6.72 16.91 18.08
N ASN A 122 -7.21 16.46 19.24
CA ASN A 122 -6.40 15.69 20.19
C ASN A 122 -6.14 14.29 19.61
N THR A 123 -5.06 14.16 18.86
CA THR A 123 -4.60 12.86 18.34
C THR A 123 -3.54 12.32 19.30
N HIS A 124 -3.97 11.62 20.35
CA HIS A 124 -3.05 10.85 21.20
C HIS A 124 -2.61 9.61 20.42
N THR A 125 -1.51 9.71 19.68
CA THR A 125 -0.86 8.55 19.04
C THR A 125 0.61 8.49 19.40
N ASN A 126 0.90 8.41 20.69
CA ASN A 126 2.19 7.99 21.25
C ASN A 126 2.21 6.46 21.37
N CYS A 127 3.36 5.82 21.15
CA CYS A 127 3.46 4.36 21.12
C CYS A 127 3.28 3.71 22.51
N CYS A 128 3.37 4.50 23.59
CA CYS A 128 3.32 4.04 24.98
C CYS A 128 2.09 4.54 25.76
N GLY A 129 1.18 5.29 25.12
CA GLY A 129 0.02 5.88 25.80
C GLY A 129 0.33 7.02 26.77
N GLN A 130 1.61 7.40 26.98
CA GLN A 130 2.00 8.45 27.92
C GLN A 130 2.09 9.84 27.30
N GLU A 131 1.43 10.80 27.92
CA GLU A 131 1.43 12.20 27.50
C GLU A 131 2.82 12.86 27.60
N GLY A 132 2.98 14.04 26.99
CA GLY A 132 4.22 14.82 27.07
C GLY A 132 5.23 14.57 25.95
N HIS A 133 4.98 13.64 25.04
CA HIS A 133 5.83 13.44 23.86
C HIS A 133 5.04 12.87 22.67
N ASN A 134 5.54 13.09 21.45
CA ASN A 134 4.90 12.60 20.23
C ASN A 134 5.49 11.25 19.81
N ARG A 135 4.89 10.62 18.80
CA ARG A 135 5.36 9.32 18.27
C ARG A 135 6.84 9.32 17.86
N ARG A 136 7.38 10.45 17.39
CA ARG A 136 8.77 10.57 16.92
C ARG A 136 9.76 10.63 18.08
N THR A 137 9.35 11.15 19.23
CA THR A 137 10.17 11.28 20.44
C THR A 137 9.92 10.18 21.47
N CYS A 138 9.10 9.17 21.12
CA CYS A 138 8.78 8.05 21.99
C CYS A 138 9.93 7.05 22.06
N THR A 139 10.51 6.89 23.25
CA THR A 139 11.62 5.98 23.55
C THR A 139 11.19 4.64 24.13
N PHE A 140 9.89 4.33 24.11
CA PHE A 140 9.37 3.09 24.68
C PHE A 140 9.78 1.87 23.85
N PHE A 141 10.47 0.94 24.49
CA PHE A 141 10.82 -0.38 23.96
C PHE A 141 10.11 -1.42 24.83
N LEU A 142 9.15 -2.14 24.26
CA LEU A 142 8.64 -3.34 24.91
C LEU A 142 9.80 -4.35 24.94
N LYS A 143 10.30 -4.66 26.14
CA LYS A 143 11.04 -5.90 26.37
C LYS A 143 10.00 -7.01 26.46
N GLU A 144 10.20 -8.08 25.70
CA GLU A 144 9.42 -9.32 25.89
C GLU A 144 9.95 -10.01 27.16
N ASP A 145 9.04 -10.44 28.02
CA ASP A 145 9.27 -11.39 29.12
C ASP A 145 9.40 -12.83 28.57
#